data_AF-A0A7C9HJJ9-F1
#
_entry.id   AF-A0A7C9HJJ9-F1
#
_cell.length_a   1.000
_cell.length_b   1.000
_cell.length_c   1.000
_cell.angle_alpha   90.00
_cell.angle_beta   90.00
_cell.angle_gamma   90.00
#
_symmetry.space_group_name_H-M   'P 1'
#
loop_
_entity.id
_entity.type
_entity.pdbx_description
1 polymer ?
#
loop_
_entity_poly.entity_id
_entity_poly.type
_entity_poly.pdbx_seq_one_letter_code
_entity_poly.pdbx_strand_id
1 'polypeptide(L)'
;MGIQSIVIRVADIDRSLDFYAGLLGGEPIGVADGERATLDFVTGTVELVRFENGTESVWVEDDLYRGFRHVGFVVADIGRYVEEVARRGIRVRFGPMDLGTGMHIFFVFDPDGTVVELVQGDVTYTEVFDVELVEAARALGAAERPRLDHIGHTVDSLEASVDYYAALGFGNAGKLVAPGDPRGMRMDYLRGGDTVIELFSWSVPTAANPPRPGSYGFAAAVVDGSPTGERIGSLGDGRTVLADPDGLPLIAGS
;
A
#
# COMPACT_ATOMS: atom_id res chain seq x y z
N MET A 1 -11.47 5.57 10.91
CA MET A 1 -11.12 4.14 10.90
C MET A 1 -10.57 3.82 9.54
N GLY A 2 -9.25 3.81 9.39
CA GLY A 2 -8.51 3.56 8.16
C GLY A 2 -7.06 3.19 8.43
N ILE A 3 -6.24 3.19 7.39
CA ILE A 3 -4.77 3.14 7.49
C ILE A 3 -4.27 4.50 7.94
N GLN A 4 -3.59 4.54 9.08
CA GLN A 4 -2.97 5.75 9.63
C GLN A 4 -1.57 5.98 9.07
N SER A 5 -0.80 4.90 8.95
CA SER A 5 0.63 4.95 8.63
C SER A 5 1.10 3.68 7.94
N ILE A 6 2.08 3.80 7.07
CA ILE A 6 2.84 2.68 6.52
C ILE A 6 4.25 2.69 7.10
N VAL A 7 4.64 1.58 7.74
CA VAL A 7 5.99 1.41 8.28
C VAL A 7 6.85 0.68 7.25
N ILE A 8 8.00 1.26 6.91
CA ILE A 8 8.96 0.73 5.94
C ILE A 8 10.33 0.62 6.59
N ARG A 9 10.91 -0.58 6.54
CA ARG A 9 12.29 -0.82 6.98
C ARG A 9 13.26 -0.47 5.88
N VAL A 10 14.19 0.42 6.18
CA VAL A 10 15.14 0.93 5.19
C VAL A 10 16.57 0.70 5.64
N ALA A 11 17.47 0.51 4.67
CA ALA A 11 18.90 0.39 4.98
C ALA A 11 19.53 1.74 5.34
N ASP A 12 19.01 2.82 4.74
CA ASP A 12 19.55 4.18 4.82
C ASP A 12 18.41 5.20 4.80
N ILE A 13 18.32 6.03 5.85
CA ILE A 13 17.25 7.03 6.00
C ILE A 13 17.36 8.13 4.96
N ASP A 14 18.57 8.62 4.66
CA ASP A 14 18.76 9.75 3.75
C ASP A 14 18.41 9.35 2.31
N ARG A 15 18.82 8.15 1.89
CA ARG A 15 18.46 7.60 0.57
C ARG A 15 16.94 7.43 0.44
N SER A 16 16.29 6.97 1.50
CA SER A 16 14.84 6.81 1.51
C SER A 16 14.11 8.14 1.61
N LEU A 17 14.67 9.16 2.26
CA LEU A 17 14.14 10.53 2.23
C LEU A 17 14.26 11.16 0.84
N ASP A 18 15.35 10.94 0.10
CA ASP A 18 15.45 11.40 -1.30
C ASP A 18 14.33 10.81 -2.18
N PHE A 19 13.94 9.56 -1.91
CA PHE A 19 12.82 8.92 -2.59
C PHE A 19 11.45 9.43 -2.07
N TYR A 20 11.14 9.24 -0.79
CA TYR A 20 9.80 9.52 -0.25
C TYR A 20 9.50 11.02 -0.12
N ALA A 21 10.47 11.86 0.24
CA ALA A 21 10.30 13.31 0.24
C ALA A 21 10.68 13.92 -1.12
N GLY A 22 11.87 13.60 -1.61
CA GLY A 22 12.45 14.28 -2.77
C GLY A 22 11.80 13.92 -4.11
N LEU A 23 11.39 12.66 -4.30
CA LEU A 23 10.67 12.21 -5.50
C LEU A 23 9.16 12.22 -5.27
N LEU A 24 8.67 11.51 -4.24
CA LEU A 24 7.25 11.33 -3.96
C LEU A 24 6.59 12.52 -3.25
N GLY A 25 7.32 13.56 -2.85
CA GLY A 25 6.73 14.78 -2.31
C GLY A 25 6.11 14.66 -0.91
N GLY A 26 6.46 13.61 -0.15
CA GLY A 26 6.09 13.51 1.26
C GLY A 26 6.75 14.61 2.08
N GLU A 27 6.01 15.19 3.03
CA GLU A 27 6.52 16.29 3.86
C GLU A 27 7.04 15.76 5.19
N PRO A 28 8.33 15.95 5.55
CA PRO A 28 8.86 15.46 6.82
C PRO A 28 8.13 16.05 8.03
N ILE A 29 7.73 15.19 8.96
CA ILE A 29 7.19 15.57 10.27
C ILE A 29 8.34 15.54 11.28
N GLY A 30 8.66 16.71 11.83
CA GLY A 30 9.76 16.84 12.80
C GLY A 30 11.14 16.71 12.14
N VAL A 31 12.14 16.32 12.94
CA VAL A 31 13.53 16.18 12.49
C VAL A 31 13.89 14.70 12.45
N ALA A 32 14.34 14.21 11.29
CA ALA A 32 14.88 12.88 11.16
C ALA A 32 16.16 12.74 11.99
N ASP A 33 16.34 11.62 12.69
CA ASP A 33 17.46 11.38 13.60
C ASP A 33 18.45 10.31 13.11
N GLY A 34 18.40 9.99 11.82
CA GLY A 34 19.23 8.95 11.18
C GLY A 34 18.76 7.53 11.46
N GLU A 35 17.90 7.33 12.46
CA GLU A 35 17.26 6.04 12.76
C GLU A 35 15.82 6.02 12.25
N ARG A 36 15.13 7.16 12.27
CA ARG A 36 13.75 7.25 11.84
C ARG A 36 13.44 8.56 11.12
N ALA A 37 12.44 8.48 10.25
CA ALA A 37 11.79 9.64 9.68
C ALA A 37 10.29 9.34 9.49
N THR A 38 9.44 10.35 9.67
CA THR A 38 8.01 10.25 9.35
C THR A 38 7.69 11.31 8.31
N LEU A 39 6.95 10.92 7.27
CA LEU A 39 6.51 11.81 6.21
C LEU A 39 4.99 11.85 6.14
N ASP A 40 4.45 13.05 5.99
CA ASP A 40 3.03 13.29 5.79
C ASP A 40 2.65 13.20 4.31
N PHE A 41 1.59 12.43 4.04
CA PHE A 41 0.96 12.25 2.73
C PHE A 41 -0.55 12.53 2.80
N VAL A 42 -0.96 13.60 3.49
CA VAL A 42 -2.35 14.12 3.60
C VAL A 42 -3.30 13.22 4.37
N THR A 43 -3.52 12.02 3.86
CA THR A 43 -4.50 11.02 4.31
C THR A 43 -3.88 9.98 5.25
N GLY A 44 -2.55 9.98 5.36
CA GLY A 44 -1.79 9.18 6.30
C GLY A 44 -0.30 9.47 6.19
N THR A 45 0.52 8.71 6.92
CA THR A 45 1.97 8.91 6.97
C THR A 45 2.75 7.72 6.45
N VAL A 46 4.02 7.95 6.11
CA VAL A 46 5.02 6.89 5.93
C VAL A 46 6.07 7.02 7.02
N GLU A 47 6.29 5.96 7.77
CA GLU A 47 7.34 5.84 8.78
C GLU A 47 8.51 5.03 8.24
N LEU A 48 9.62 5.72 7.99
CA LEU A 48 10.89 5.10 7.63
C LEU A 48 11.62 4.73 8.92
N VAL A 49 11.98 3.45 9.05
CA VAL A 49 12.71 2.92 10.21
C VAL A 49 13.97 2.25 9.73
N ARG A 50 15.12 2.76 10.15
CA ARG A 50 16.42 2.15 9.85
C ARG A 50 16.47 0.74 10.44
N PHE A 51 16.93 -0.21 9.64
CA PHE A 51 17.05 -1.60 10.05
C PHE A 51 18.43 -2.15 9.68
N GLU A 52 19.28 -2.40 10.67
CA GLU A 52 20.62 -2.91 10.40
C GLU A 52 20.58 -4.39 9.98
N ASN A 53 21.35 -4.74 8.95
CA ASN A 53 21.51 -6.11 8.46
C ASN A 53 20.19 -6.75 7.95
N GLY A 54 19.31 -5.95 7.37
CA GLY A 54 18.15 -6.47 6.65
C GLY A 54 18.56 -7.35 5.47
N THR A 55 17.71 -8.33 5.17
CA THR A 55 17.76 -9.08 3.91
C THR A 55 16.89 -8.39 2.86
N GLU A 56 17.09 -8.71 1.59
CA GLU A 56 16.27 -8.15 0.51
C GLU A 56 14.77 -8.37 0.75
N SER A 57 13.96 -7.43 0.26
CA SER A 57 12.50 -7.50 0.31
C SER A 57 11.99 -8.87 -0.13
N VAL A 58 11.01 -9.39 0.60
CA VAL A 58 10.40 -10.71 0.35
C VAL A 58 9.31 -10.67 -0.70
N TRP A 59 9.06 -9.50 -1.28
CA TRP A 59 8.09 -9.37 -2.35
C TRP A 59 8.48 -10.27 -3.53
N VAL A 60 7.53 -11.10 -3.94
CA VAL A 60 7.68 -11.98 -5.10
C VAL A 60 6.95 -11.32 -6.26
N GLU A 61 7.59 -11.27 -7.43
CA GLU A 61 7.01 -10.76 -8.67
C GLU A 61 5.98 -11.74 -9.26
N ASP A 62 5.00 -12.12 -8.46
CA ASP A 62 3.86 -12.95 -8.83
C ASP A 62 2.68 -12.60 -7.92
N ASP A 63 1.62 -12.13 -8.56
CA ASP A 63 0.43 -11.62 -7.90
C ASP A 63 -0.40 -12.71 -7.21
N LEU A 64 -0.10 -14.00 -7.47
CA LEU A 64 -0.73 -15.14 -6.80
C LEU A 64 -0.13 -15.44 -5.42
N TYR A 65 0.93 -14.74 -5.02
CA TYR A 65 1.43 -14.83 -3.64
C TYR A 65 0.63 -13.92 -2.71
N ARG A 66 0.15 -14.51 -1.62
CA ARG A 66 -0.64 -13.83 -0.58
C ARG A 66 0.19 -12.84 0.24
N GLY A 67 -0.50 -11.89 0.87
CA GLY A 67 0.12 -10.85 1.68
C GLY A 67 0.30 -9.54 0.93
N PHE A 68 1.29 -8.75 1.36
CA PHE A 68 1.56 -7.41 0.83
C PHE A 68 1.97 -7.43 -0.66
N ARG A 69 1.41 -6.50 -1.45
CA ARG A 69 1.80 -6.28 -2.85
C ARG A 69 2.50 -4.95 -3.09
N HIS A 70 1.88 -3.85 -2.66
CA HIS A 70 2.36 -2.49 -2.92
C HIS A 70 1.70 -1.49 -1.98
N VAL A 71 2.28 -0.29 -1.91
CA VAL A 71 1.68 0.91 -1.31
C VAL A 71 1.31 1.87 -2.45
N GLY A 72 0.07 2.33 -2.45
CA GLY A 72 -0.45 3.25 -3.45
C GLY A 72 -0.49 4.70 -3.00
N PHE A 73 -0.17 5.60 -3.92
CA PHE A 73 -0.30 7.04 -3.72
C PHE A 73 -1.07 7.70 -4.88
N VAL A 74 -2.07 8.51 -4.57
CA VAL A 74 -2.71 9.36 -5.57
C VAL A 74 -1.83 10.57 -5.86
N VAL A 75 -1.58 10.83 -7.14
CA VAL A 75 -0.79 11.96 -7.64
C VAL A 75 -1.54 12.73 -8.73
N ALA A 76 -1.18 14.01 -8.91
CA ALA A 76 -1.81 14.86 -9.92
C ALA A 76 -1.38 14.55 -11.36
N ASP A 77 -0.12 14.13 -11.54
CA ASP A 77 0.53 14.03 -12.85
C ASP A 77 1.59 12.91 -12.86
N ILE A 78 1.21 11.71 -13.30
CA ILE A 78 2.11 10.56 -13.50
C ILE A 78 3.16 10.85 -14.56
N GLY A 79 2.86 11.67 -15.58
CA GLY A 79 3.82 12.02 -16.63
C GLY A 79 5.07 12.67 -16.04
N ARG A 80 4.88 13.62 -15.12
CA ARG A 80 5.98 14.22 -14.35
C ARG A 80 6.78 13.18 -13.57
N TYR A 81 6.13 12.21 -12.94
CA TYR A 81 6.82 11.14 -12.21
C TYR A 81 7.63 10.23 -13.13
N VAL A 82 7.12 9.90 -14.31
CA VAL A 82 7.84 9.09 -15.31
C VAL A 82 9.15 9.77 -15.72
N GLU A 83 9.12 11.08 -15.98
CA GLU A 83 10.32 11.86 -16.31
C GLU A 83 11.32 11.89 -15.16
N GLU A 84 10.84 12.15 -13.93
CA GLU A 84 11.69 12.20 -12.74
C GLU A 84 12.31 10.84 -12.39
N VAL A 85 11.53 9.76 -12.49
CA VAL A 85 11.99 8.38 -12.29
C VAL A 85 13.09 8.02 -13.28
N ALA A 86 12.89 8.35 -14.56
CA ALA A 86 13.89 8.13 -15.60
C ALA A 86 15.16 8.96 -15.34
N ARG A 87 15.01 10.25 -14.96
CA ARG A 87 16.12 11.17 -14.67
C ARG A 87 16.98 10.70 -13.50
N ARG A 88 16.35 10.14 -12.46
CA ARG A 88 17.01 9.65 -11.25
C ARG A 88 17.48 8.19 -11.34
N GLY A 89 17.11 7.48 -12.40
CA GLY A 89 17.47 6.06 -12.59
C GLY A 89 16.78 5.14 -11.58
N ILE A 90 15.56 5.48 -11.15
CA ILE A 90 14.78 4.65 -10.22
C ILE A 90 14.29 3.39 -10.95
N ARG A 91 14.32 2.26 -10.24
CA ARG A 91 13.93 0.96 -10.80
C ARG A 91 12.42 0.93 -11.04
N VAL A 92 12.01 0.74 -12.30
CA VAL A 92 10.62 0.55 -12.69
C VAL A 92 10.23 -0.92 -12.52
N ARG A 93 9.09 -1.18 -11.87
CA ARG A 93 8.45 -2.51 -11.87
C ARG A 93 7.59 -2.68 -13.11
N PHE A 94 6.69 -1.71 -13.32
CA PHE A 94 5.72 -1.73 -14.41
C PHE A 94 5.54 -0.31 -14.92
N GLY A 95 5.70 -0.12 -16.23
CA GLY A 95 5.64 1.19 -16.88
C GLY A 95 4.28 1.88 -16.73
N PRO A 96 4.19 3.18 -17.06
CA PRO A 96 2.93 3.91 -16.99
C PRO A 96 1.90 3.25 -17.92
N MET A 97 0.69 3.05 -17.41
CA MET A 97 -0.42 2.43 -18.14
C MET A 97 -1.66 3.29 -18.01
N ASP A 98 -2.33 3.51 -19.15
CA ASP A 98 -3.70 4.04 -19.20
C ASP A 98 -4.68 2.86 -19.19
N LEU A 99 -5.57 2.85 -18.20
CA LEU A 99 -6.56 1.79 -18.04
C LEU A 99 -7.83 2.03 -18.88
N GLY A 100 -7.89 3.12 -19.65
CA GLY A 100 -9.00 3.48 -20.52
C GLY A 100 -10.22 4.04 -19.79
N THR A 101 -10.16 4.14 -18.46
CA THR A 101 -11.21 4.66 -17.58
C THR A 101 -10.95 6.10 -17.13
N GLY A 102 -9.86 6.71 -17.61
CA GLY A 102 -9.32 7.96 -17.06
C GLY A 102 -8.42 7.75 -15.84
N MET A 103 -8.14 6.48 -15.49
CA MET A 103 -7.17 6.10 -14.46
C MET A 103 -5.84 5.72 -15.12
N HIS A 104 -4.76 6.33 -14.65
CA HIS A 104 -3.38 6.01 -15.02
C HIS A 104 -2.67 5.44 -13.81
N ILE A 105 -1.84 4.42 -14.03
CA ILE A 105 -1.06 3.77 -12.97
C ILE A 105 0.41 3.64 -13.38
N PHE A 106 1.32 3.71 -12.41
CA PHE A 106 2.76 3.51 -12.64
C PHE A 106 3.42 2.89 -11.41
N PHE A 107 4.16 1.79 -11.61
CA PHE A 107 4.82 1.09 -10.49
C PHE A 107 6.33 1.21 -10.54
N VAL A 108 6.89 1.62 -9.39
CA VAL A 108 8.33 1.70 -9.17
C VAL A 108 8.71 0.93 -7.91
N PHE A 109 10.00 0.71 -7.73
CA PHE A 109 10.54 0.25 -6.47
C PHE A 109 11.13 1.43 -5.70
N ASP A 110 10.89 1.44 -4.39
CA ASP A 110 11.68 2.26 -3.47
C ASP A 110 13.16 1.76 -3.44
N PRO A 111 14.06 2.45 -2.73
CA PRO A 111 15.47 2.08 -2.68
C PRO A 111 15.77 0.70 -2.07
N ASP A 112 14.83 0.12 -1.33
CA ASP A 112 14.99 -1.10 -0.54
C ASP A 112 14.07 -2.25 -1.01
N GLY A 113 13.31 -2.05 -2.10
CA GLY A 113 12.52 -3.06 -2.79
C GLY A 113 11.03 -3.10 -2.42
N THR A 114 10.50 -2.09 -1.72
CA THR A 114 9.05 -1.89 -1.59
C THR A 114 8.47 -1.49 -2.93
N VAL A 115 7.40 -2.15 -3.37
CA VAL A 115 6.66 -1.74 -4.57
C VAL A 115 5.77 -0.55 -4.22
N VAL A 116 5.90 0.51 -5.01
CA VAL A 116 5.10 1.73 -4.90
C VAL A 116 4.29 1.90 -6.17
N GLU A 117 2.99 2.11 -6.01
CA GLU A 117 2.07 2.47 -7.08
C GLU A 117 1.75 3.97 -7.03
N LEU A 118 1.83 4.61 -8.18
CA LEU A 118 1.32 5.96 -8.39
C LEU A 118 0.03 5.85 -9.19
N VAL A 119 -1.04 6.46 -8.67
CA VAL A 119 -2.36 6.48 -9.30
C VAL A 119 -2.72 7.91 -9.65
N GLN A 120 -3.21 8.14 -10.86
CA GLN A 120 -3.81 9.40 -11.27
C GLN A 120 -5.22 9.12 -11.80
N GLY A 121 -6.20 9.84 -11.26
CA GLY A 121 -7.62 9.67 -11.60
C GLY A 121 -8.36 8.80 -10.59
N ASP A 122 -9.68 8.74 -10.76
CA ASP A 122 -10.58 8.00 -9.87
C ASP A 122 -10.85 6.58 -10.38
N VAL A 123 -11.04 5.65 -9.44
CA VAL A 123 -11.46 4.29 -9.72
C VAL A 123 -12.86 4.28 -10.36
N THR A 124 -13.00 3.57 -11.47
CA THR A 124 -14.29 3.29 -12.11
C THR A 124 -14.69 1.86 -11.85
N TYR A 125 -15.49 1.64 -10.80
CA TYR A 125 -15.94 0.32 -10.36
C TYR A 125 -16.73 -0.43 -11.45
N THR A 126 -16.50 -1.74 -11.56
CA THR A 126 -17.34 -2.65 -12.34
C THR A 126 -18.70 -2.84 -11.67
N GLU A 127 -18.71 -2.87 -10.34
CA GLU A 127 -19.92 -2.90 -9.52
C GLU A 127 -19.68 -2.08 -8.25
N VAL A 128 -20.64 -1.21 -7.91
CA VAL A 128 -20.63 -0.41 -6.69
C VAL A 128 -21.46 -1.14 -5.64
N PHE A 129 -20.91 -1.33 -4.45
CA PHE A 129 -21.60 -1.94 -3.32
C PHE A 129 -22.09 -0.89 -2.31
N ASP A 130 -21.36 0.22 -2.18
CA ASP A 130 -21.73 1.32 -1.29
C ASP A 130 -21.49 2.66 -2.00
N VAL A 131 -22.58 3.35 -2.32
CA VAL A 131 -22.53 4.64 -3.03
C VAL A 131 -21.96 5.75 -2.17
N GLU A 132 -22.22 5.74 -0.86
CA GLU A 132 -21.74 6.79 0.04
C GLU A 132 -20.22 6.74 0.18
N LEU A 133 -19.65 5.53 0.26
CA LEU A 133 -18.20 5.36 0.27
C LEU A 133 -17.54 5.82 -1.04
N VAL A 134 -18.18 5.58 -2.19
CA VAL A 134 -17.70 6.05 -3.49
C VAL A 134 -17.79 7.58 -3.60
N GLU A 135 -18.90 8.18 -3.18
CA GLU A 135 -19.07 9.63 -3.20
C GLU A 135 -18.09 10.34 -2.28
N ALA A 136 -17.87 9.80 -1.08
CA ALA A 136 -16.90 10.34 -0.15
C ALA A 136 -15.45 10.20 -0.66
N ALA A 137 -15.15 9.21 -1.52
CA ALA A 137 -13.81 9.08 -2.12
C ALA A 137 -13.60 10.17 -3.17
N ARG A 138 -14.60 10.38 -4.04
CA ARG A 138 -14.60 11.44 -5.05
C ARG A 138 -14.55 12.85 -4.43
N ALA A 139 -15.15 13.02 -3.25
CA ALA A 139 -15.15 14.29 -2.53
C ALA A 139 -13.74 14.75 -2.08
N LEU A 140 -12.75 13.84 -2.02
CA LEU A 140 -11.34 14.21 -1.78
C LEU A 140 -10.73 15.01 -2.93
N GLY A 141 -11.31 14.91 -4.13
CA GLY A 141 -10.88 15.64 -5.31
C GLY A 141 -9.46 15.31 -5.78
N ALA A 142 -8.98 16.09 -6.74
CA ALA A 142 -7.62 15.95 -7.26
C ALA A 142 -6.58 16.19 -6.15
N ALA A 143 -5.46 15.44 -6.21
CA ALA A 143 -4.35 15.59 -5.29
C ALA A 143 -3.58 16.90 -5.57
N GLU A 144 -3.61 17.86 -4.64
CA GLU A 144 -2.72 19.03 -4.70
C GLU A 144 -1.26 18.64 -4.41
N ARG A 145 -1.09 17.66 -3.53
CA ARG A 145 0.16 16.94 -3.24
C ARG A 145 -0.13 15.44 -3.08
N PRO A 146 0.89 14.57 -3.21
CA PRO A 146 0.71 13.13 -3.16
C PRO A 146 0.03 12.67 -1.88
N ARG A 147 -0.92 11.74 -2.01
CA ARG A 147 -1.72 11.23 -0.90
C ARG A 147 -1.54 9.75 -0.72
N LEU A 148 -1.40 9.27 0.52
CA LEU A 148 -1.45 7.84 0.81
C LEU A 148 -2.84 7.33 0.47
N ASP A 149 -2.94 6.35 -0.43
CA ASP A 149 -4.23 5.90 -0.92
C ASP A 149 -4.58 4.52 -0.40
N HIS A 150 -3.75 3.54 -0.73
CA HIS A 150 -4.09 2.15 -0.48
C HIS A 150 -2.87 1.28 -0.17
N ILE A 151 -3.17 0.07 0.27
CA ILE A 151 -2.26 -1.06 0.14
C ILE A 151 -2.93 -2.16 -0.68
N GLY A 152 -2.16 -2.76 -1.58
CA GLY A 152 -2.57 -3.94 -2.31
C GLY A 152 -2.29 -5.21 -1.51
N HIS A 153 -3.27 -6.09 -1.42
CA HIS A 153 -3.18 -7.31 -0.63
C HIS A 153 -3.81 -8.51 -1.34
N THR A 154 -3.01 -9.53 -1.69
CA THR A 154 -3.55 -10.79 -2.24
C THR A 154 -4.02 -11.71 -1.11
N VAL A 155 -5.21 -12.27 -1.27
CA VAL A 155 -5.89 -13.10 -0.27
C VAL A 155 -6.28 -14.47 -0.80
N ASP A 156 -6.39 -15.46 0.10
CA ASP A 156 -6.92 -16.79 -0.24
C ASP A 156 -8.45 -16.77 -0.35
N SER A 157 -9.12 -16.18 0.64
CA SER A 157 -10.57 -16.16 0.76
C SER A 157 -11.09 -14.74 0.86
N LEU A 158 -11.60 -14.21 -0.26
CA LEU A 158 -12.15 -12.86 -0.31
C LEU A 158 -13.21 -12.62 0.78
N GLU A 159 -14.13 -13.56 0.99
CA GLU A 159 -15.19 -13.45 1.99
C GLU A 159 -14.61 -13.31 3.41
N ALA A 160 -13.67 -14.18 3.77
CA ALA A 160 -13.05 -14.13 5.10
C ALA A 160 -12.24 -12.85 5.32
N SER A 161 -11.54 -12.36 4.29
CA SER A 161 -10.79 -11.10 4.37
C SER A 161 -11.72 -9.90 4.45
N VAL A 162 -12.83 -9.87 3.70
CA VAL A 162 -13.86 -8.82 3.82
C VAL A 162 -14.40 -8.77 5.24
N ASP A 163 -14.77 -9.91 5.83
CA ASP A 163 -15.25 -9.97 7.22
C ASP A 163 -14.19 -9.48 8.22
N TYR A 164 -12.92 -9.87 8.01
CA TYR A 164 -11.81 -9.44 8.85
C TYR A 164 -11.65 -7.91 8.86
N TYR A 165 -11.59 -7.28 7.69
CA TYR A 165 -11.42 -5.82 7.59
C TYR A 165 -12.69 -5.06 7.97
N ALA A 166 -13.88 -5.64 7.77
CA ALA A 166 -15.13 -5.06 8.29
C ALA A 166 -15.13 -4.96 9.82
N ALA A 167 -14.58 -5.96 10.52
CA ALA A 167 -14.41 -5.90 11.98
C ALA A 167 -13.43 -4.81 12.43
N LEU A 168 -12.56 -4.32 11.53
CA LEU A 168 -11.66 -3.17 11.75
C LEU A 168 -12.28 -1.84 11.32
N GLY A 169 -13.52 -1.83 10.83
CA GLY A 169 -14.26 -0.63 10.44
C GLY A 169 -14.15 -0.24 8.97
N PHE A 170 -13.63 -1.12 8.10
CA PHE A 170 -13.61 -0.89 6.66
C PHE A 170 -14.95 -1.31 6.03
N GLY A 171 -15.43 -0.53 5.06
CA GLY A 171 -16.61 -0.86 4.26
C GLY A 171 -16.23 -1.14 2.80
N ASN A 172 -16.92 -2.05 2.13
CA ASN A 172 -16.64 -2.36 0.73
C ASN A 172 -17.34 -1.36 -0.20
N ALA A 173 -16.57 -0.50 -0.87
CA ALA A 173 -17.11 0.49 -1.79
C ALA A 173 -17.60 -0.15 -3.11
N GLY A 174 -16.89 -1.18 -3.57
CA GLY A 174 -17.15 -1.79 -4.86
C GLY A 174 -16.01 -2.69 -5.32
N LYS A 175 -16.15 -3.25 -6.51
CA LYS A 175 -15.15 -4.13 -7.12
C LYS A 175 -14.74 -3.72 -8.53
N LEU A 176 -13.55 -4.15 -8.90
CA LEU A 176 -13.08 -4.27 -10.27
C LEU A 176 -12.89 -5.74 -10.65
N VAL A 177 -13.23 -6.07 -11.89
CA VAL A 177 -12.90 -7.35 -12.51
C VAL A 177 -12.11 -7.04 -13.76
N ALA A 178 -10.90 -7.61 -13.89
CA ALA A 178 -10.11 -7.45 -15.09
C ALA A 178 -10.72 -8.32 -16.21
N PRO A 179 -11.28 -7.72 -17.27
CA PRO A 179 -11.90 -8.49 -18.34
C PRO A 179 -10.82 -9.31 -19.06
N GLY A 180 -11.02 -10.62 -19.13
CA GLY A 180 -10.16 -11.51 -19.91
C GLY A 180 -8.90 -12.03 -19.21
N ASP A 181 -8.69 -11.75 -17.92
CA ASP A 181 -7.65 -12.47 -17.16
C ASP A 181 -8.11 -13.93 -16.94
N PRO A 182 -7.44 -14.95 -17.53
CA PRO A 182 -7.85 -16.34 -17.42
C PRO A 182 -7.73 -16.89 -15.99
N ARG A 183 -7.00 -16.20 -15.10
CA ARG A 183 -6.88 -16.55 -13.68
C ARG A 183 -8.07 -16.04 -12.87
N GLY A 184 -8.93 -15.21 -13.46
CA GLY A 184 -10.12 -14.65 -12.83
C GLY A 184 -9.78 -13.65 -11.72
N MET A 185 -8.91 -12.67 -12.02
CA MET A 185 -8.56 -11.60 -11.08
C MET A 185 -9.78 -10.75 -10.75
N ARG A 186 -10.03 -10.57 -9.46
CA ARG A 186 -11.01 -9.64 -8.91
C ARG A 186 -10.35 -8.81 -7.81
N MET A 187 -10.70 -7.53 -7.77
CA MET A 187 -10.24 -6.62 -6.73
C MET A 187 -11.43 -5.95 -6.04
N ASP A 188 -11.47 -6.01 -4.70
CA ASP A 188 -12.47 -5.34 -3.88
C ASP A 188 -11.83 -4.20 -3.08
N TYR A 189 -12.53 -3.07 -3.02
CA TYR A 189 -12.02 -1.82 -2.45
C TYR A 189 -12.62 -1.59 -1.08
N LEU A 190 -11.89 -2.03 -0.05
CA LEU A 190 -12.33 -1.86 1.33
C LEU A 190 -11.84 -0.52 1.86
N ARG A 191 -12.75 0.43 1.98
CA ARG A 191 -12.46 1.80 2.38
C ARG A 191 -12.61 1.98 3.88
N GLY A 192 -11.62 2.61 4.48
CA GLY A 192 -11.64 3.05 5.86
C GLY A 192 -11.15 4.51 5.93
N GLY A 193 -12.06 5.44 6.26
CA GLY A 193 -11.75 6.86 6.17
C GLY A 193 -11.36 7.23 4.74
N ASP A 194 -10.16 7.81 4.58
CA ASP A 194 -9.63 8.24 3.28
C ASP A 194 -8.63 7.27 2.65
N THR A 195 -8.44 6.08 3.24
CA THR A 195 -7.53 5.06 2.74
C THR A 195 -8.24 3.73 2.46
N VAL A 196 -7.60 2.88 1.67
CA VAL A 196 -8.19 1.65 1.13
C VAL A 196 -7.29 0.43 1.34
N ILE A 197 -7.91 -0.71 1.63
CA ILE A 197 -7.30 -2.02 1.43
C ILE A 197 -7.85 -2.57 0.12
N GLU A 198 -7.00 -2.71 -0.89
CA GLU A 198 -7.36 -3.38 -2.14
C GLU A 198 -7.14 -4.89 -1.99
N LEU A 199 -8.24 -5.64 -1.90
CA LEU A 199 -8.19 -7.09 -1.80
C LEU A 199 -8.17 -7.72 -3.19
N PHE A 200 -7.03 -8.30 -3.54
CA PHE A 200 -6.87 -9.08 -4.77
C PHE A 200 -7.20 -10.55 -4.51
N SER A 201 -8.19 -11.05 -5.23
CA SER A 201 -8.62 -12.44 -5.21
C SER A 201 -8.59 -13.05 -6.61
N TRP A 202 -8.47 -14.37 -6.66
CA TRP A 202 -8.25 -15.13 -7.89
C TRP A 202 -9.19 -16.34 -7.95
N SER A 203 -9.55 -16.75 -9.17
CA SER A 203 -10.30 -18.00 -9.38
C SER A 203 -9.39 -19.24 -9.38
N VAL A 204 -8.06 -19.03 -9.37
CA VAL A 204 -7.03 -20.06 -9.22
C VAL A 204 -6.43 -20.00 -7.82
N PRO A 205 -5.86 -21.11 -7.30
CA PRO A 205 -5.23 -21.11 -5.98
C PRO A 205 -4.09 -20.09 -5.87
N THR A 206 -3.99 -19.48 -4.70
CA THR A 206 -2.89 -18.59 -4.32
C THR A 206 -1.85 -19.34 -3.48
N ALA A 207 -0.62 -18.82 -3.42
CA ALA A 207 0.47 -19.38 -2.65
C ALA A 207 0.77 -18.53 -1.41
N ALA A 208 1.16 -19.16 -0.30
CA ALA A 208 1.60 -18.43 0.88
C ALA A 208 2.95 -17.73 0.63
N ASN A 209 3.09 -16.47 1.04
CA ASN A 209 4.37 -15.79 1.20
C ASN A 209 4.49 -15.24 2.63
N PRO A 210 4.94 -16.05 3.60
CA PRO A 210 4.96 -15.62 4.99
C PRO A 210 5.87 -14.40 5.17
N PRO A 211 5.47 -13.41 5.99
CA PRO A 211 6.31 -12.28 6.34
C PRO A 211 7.68 -12.72 6.85
N ARG A 212 8.73 -11.99 6.47
CA ARG A 212 10.07 -12.19 7.06
C ARG A 212 10.45 -10.94 7.85
N PRO A 213 10.34 -10.98 9.19
CA PRO A 213 10.62 -9.83 10.05
C PRO A 213 12.06 -9.29 9.96
N GLY A 214 12.98 -9.98 9.28
CA GLY A 214 14.36 -9.54 9.04
C GLY A 214 14.62 -8.99 7.65
N SER A 215 13.59 -8.66 6.86
CA SER A 215 13.74 -8.07 5.52
C SER A 215 13.55 -6.55 5.53
N TYR A 216 14.15 -5.88 4.56
CA TYR A 216 13.83 -4.50 4.22
C TYR A 216 12.46 -4.40 3.52
N GLY A 217 11.98 -3.16 3.38
CA GLY A 217 10.73 -2.83 2.70
C GLY A 217 9.53 -2.76 3.65
N PHE A 218 8.33 -3.01 3.12
CA PHE A 218 7.08 -2.96 3.89
C PHE A 218 7.16 -3.81 5.16
N ALA A 219 6.99 -3.16 6.31
CA ALA A 219 7.06 -3.79 7.61
C ALA A 219 5.67 -3.97 8.23
N ALA A 220 4.77 -2.99 8.08
CA ALA A 220 3.38 -3.07 8.49
C ALA A 220 2.55 -1.87 8.03
N ALA A 221 1.23 -2.04 7.97
CA ALA A 221 0.28 -0.95 8.00
C ALA A 221 -0.25 -0.75 9.43
N VAL A 222 -0.27 0.50 9.89
CA VAL A 222 -0.91 0.89 11.15
C VAL A 222 -2.37 1.24 10.85
N VAL A 223 -3.31 0.58 11.53
CA VAL A 223 -4.75 0.74 11.29
C VAL A 223 -5.48 1.22 12.55
N ASP A 224 -6.51 2.05 12.41
CA ASP A 224 -7.30 2.59 13.55
C ASP A 224 -7.96 1.50 14.44
N GLY A 225 -8.08 0.26 13.96
CA GLY A 225 -8.69 -0.87 14.67
C GLY A 225 -7.69 -1.71 15.48
N SER A 226 -8.20 -2.72 16.17
CA SER A 226 -7.37 -3.75 16.83
C SER A 226 -7.25 -4.98 15.92
N PRO A 227 -6.23 -5.08 15.05
CA PRO A 227 -6.02 -6.27 14.24
C PRO A 227 -5.89 -7.51 15.14
N THR A 228 -6.34 -8.63 14.63
CA THR A 228 -6.15 -9.95 15.25
C THR A 228 -5.33 -10.83 14.32
N GLY A 229 -4.60 -11.81 14.85
CA GLY A 229 -3.80 -12.70 14.02
C GLY A 229 -2.56 -13.23 14.72
N GLU A 230 -1.67 -13.86 13.95
CA GLU A 230 -0.42 -14.41 14.46
C GLU A 230 0.55 -13.27 14.79
N ARG A 231 1.17 -13.30 15.97
CA ARG A 231 2.25 -12.36 16.29
C ARG A 231 3.51 -12.75 15.53
N ILE A 232 3.90 -11.91 14.56
CA ILE A 232 5.10 -12.13 13.74
C ILE A 232 6.31 -11.33 14.23
N GLY A 233 6.13 -10.37 15.14
CA GLY A 233 7.26 -9.65 15.74
C GLY A 233 6.86 -8.37 16.47
N SER A 234 7.83 -7.48 16.58
CA SER A 234 7.65 -6.12 17.09
C SER A 234 8.61 -5.16 16.39
N LEU A 235 8.22 -3.89 16.31
CA LEU A 235 9.12 -2.81 15.91
C LEU A 235 10.06 -2.44 17.06
N GLY A 236 11.12 -1.69 16.75
CA GLY A 236 12.10 -1.24 17.75
C GLY A 236 11.52 -0.30 18.82
N ASP A 237 10.33 0.29 18.59
CA ASP A 237 9.59 1.07 19.60
C ASP A 237 8.61 0.25 20.44
N GLY A 238 8.57 -1.07 20.26
CA GLY A 238 7.72 -1.97 21.03
C GLY A 238 6.32 -2.19 20.45
N ARG A 239 5.92 -1.51 19.35
CA ARG A 239 4.66 -1.82 18.68
C ARG A 239 4.66 -3.27 18.19
N THR A 240 3.62 -4.02 18.52
CA THR A 240 3.48 -5.43 18.14
C THR A 240 2.98 -5.52 16.71
N VAL A 241 3.61 -6.40 15.91
CA VAL A 241 3.21 -6.67 14.54
C VAL A 241 2.47 -8.01 14.50
N LEU A 242 1.23 -7.97 14.01
CA LEU A 242 0.39 -9.14 13.78
C LEU A 242 0.26 -9.39 12.28
N ALA A 243 0.24 -10.64 11.85
CA ALA A 243 -0.15 -11.00 10.49
C ALA A 243 -1.65 -11.29 10.45
N ASP A 244 -2.35 -10.70 9.49
CA ASP A 244 -3.71 -11.11 9.16
C ASP A 244 -3.75 -12.57 8.62
N PRO A 245 -4.94 -13.16 8.37
CA PRO A 245 -5.05 -14.55 7.92
C PRO A 245 -4.25 -14.91 6.65
N ASP A 246 -3.97 -13.93 5.79
CA ASP A 246 -3.25 -14.09 4.52
C ASP A 246 -1.82 -13.57 4.57
N GLY A 247 -1.36 -13.17 5.77
CA GLY A 247 0.02 -12.82 6.02
C GLY A 247 0.34 -11.34 5.82
N LEU A 248 -0.63 -10.43 5.76
CA LEU A 248 -0.36 -9.00 5.75
C LEU A 248 0.04 -8.50 7.15
N PRO A 249 1.24 -7.90 7.33
CA PRO A 249 1.62 -7.28 8.60
C PRO A 249 0.79 -6.04 8.96
N LEU A 250 0.16 -6.06 10.13
CA LEU A 250 -0.67 -5.01 10.69
C LEU A 250 -0.22 -4.64 12.11
N ILE A 251 -0.40 -3.36 12.46
CA ILE A 251 -0.19 -2.81 13.80
C ILE A 251 -1.45 -2.08 14.22
N ALA A 252 -1.85 -2.25 15.49
CA ALA A 252 -2.92 -1.46 16.07
C ALA A 252 -2.48 0.00 16.20
N GLY A 253 -3.27 0.91 15.63
CA GLY A 253 -3.17 2.34 15.83
C GLY A 253 -3.50 2.73 17.27
N SER A 254 -2.94 3.87 17.69
CA SER A 254 -3.22 4.50 18.98
C SER A 254 -4.41 5.44 18.91
#